data_AF-A0A9Q8YWE3-F1
#
_entry.id   AF-A0A9Q8YWE3-F1
#
_cell.length_a   1.000
_cell.length_b   1.000
_cell.length_c   1.000
_cell.angle_alpha   90.00
_cell.angle_beta   90.00
_cell.angle_gamma   90.00
#
_symmetry.space_group_name_H-M   'P 1'
#
loop_
_entity.id
_entity.type
_entity.pdbx_description
1 polymer ?
#
loop_
_entity_poly.entity_id
_entity_poly.type
_entity_poly.pdbx_seq_one_letter_code
_entity_poly.pdbx_strand_id
1 'polypeptide(L)'
;MTKTKKLDMELPKEGRFISSEFPILRENLTKIDQAIVDIEEKVEGKAPLKHTHTISDVTDLEAALKAKMAADKTFTFADLSDIEGAKDAANNYVLYKSSNNNFTFGSAISLLGAHQHKTEDIVGLDEFRAKINEDLTAYGRLKQANEWQNYNKFNSKVTMSGGLELLGNASLNLTHNNKVVSSLSTTGSLLKGPLKVDGEAVYTKPEIDKLIALLTKKPIEILMTQSGTIPFPEGISDDTEIEIWAWGGGGSGGTGGWFKRTYNGSTTYTYYGGGGGGGGQCVHVKTKGSQLKKSRNTQIGCGGKNGGGGATIIKEILVANGGNRGLDGNGNTKTVGKGGAGGYSSIKNFIFSGGDGGDGGSYDGGSSLFGGGGGGGGSSNGNGGHGGESDKGGKGGKGGKNQADAGGGGGGYFSGKDAWNYNSGDGGDGAVLLRFFI
;
A
#
# COMPACT_ATOMS: atom_id res chain seq x y z
N MET A 1 79.75 25.81 76.64
CA MET A 1 78.92 24.63 76.30
C MET A 1 78.61 24.71 74.81
N THR A 2 78.68 23.61 74.08
CA THR A 2 78.52 23.61 72.62
C THR A 2 77.04 23.71 72.28
N LYS A 3 76.64 24.68 71.44
CA LYS A 3 75.24 24.94 71.07
C LYS A 3 75.03 24.88 69.55
N THR A 4 73.79 24.68 69.12
CA THR A 4 73.42 24.70 67.69
C THR A 4 73.34 26.13 67.14
N LYS A 5 73.68 26.31 65.86
CA LYS A 5 73.83 27.65 65.24
C LYS A 5 72.52 28.41 65.02
N LYS A 6 71.41 27.71 64.73
CA LYS A 6 70.14 28.33 64.32
C LYS A 6 69.16 28.55 65.48
N LEU A 7 69.13 27.62 66.43
CA LEU A 7 68.15 27.62 67.52
C LEU A 7 68.79 27.76 68.92
N ASP A 8 70.12 27.96 68.97
CA ASP A 8 70.90 28.09 70.21
C ASP A 8 70.61 26.97 71.24
N MET A 9 70.42 25.75 70.75
CA MET A 9 70.12 24.58 71.57
C MET A 9 71.39 23.98 72.14
N GLU A 10 71.40 23.67 73.44
CA GLU A 10 72.58 23.11 74.10
C GLU A 10 72.72 21.61 73.80
N LEU A 11 73.92 21.18 73.39
CA LEU A 11 74.18 19.78 73.08
C LEU A 11 74.39 18.96 74.36
N PRO A 12 73.95 17.68 74.40
CA PRO A 12 74.22 16.78 75.51
C PRO A 12 75.71 16.69 75.81
N LYS A 13 76.09 16.60 77.09
CA LYS A 13 77.49 16.49 77.52
C LYS A 13 77.70 15.21 78.33
N GLU A 14 78.63 14.36 77.88
CA GLU A 14 79.01 13.15 78.62
C GLU A 14 79.50 13.48 80.04
N GLY A 15 79.03 12.69 81.01
CA GLY A 15 79.34 12.85 82.44
C GLY A 15 78.44 13.83 83.21
N ARG A 16 77.51 14.55 82.56
CA ARG A 16 76.50 15.34 83.27
C ARG A 16 75.41 14.42 83.83
N PHE A 17 74.97 14.66 85.07
CA PHE A 17 73.89 13.88 85.66
C PHE A 17 72.62 14.00 84.82
N ILE A 18 71.92 12.87 84.64
CA ILE A 18 70.68 12.79 83.85
C ILE A 18 69.63 13.79 84.36
N SER A 19 69.57 14.03 85.67
CA SER A 19 68.68 15.02 86.29
C SER A 19 68.90 16.45 85.80
N SER A 20 70.11 16.77 85.30
CA SER A 20 70.45 18.08 84.72
C SER A 20 70.33 18.09 83.19
N GLU A 21 70.50 16.95 82.51
CA GLU A 21 70.33 16.84 81.05
C GLU A 21 68.86 16.82 80.63
N PHE A 22 67.97 16.23 81.43
CA PHE A 22 66.56 16.10 81.08
C PHE A 22 65.82 17.45 80.91
N PRO A 23 66.01 18.47 81.78
CA PRO A 23 65.46 19.80 81.56
C PRO A 23 66.00 20.49 80.30
N ILE A 24 67.29 20.31 79.98
CA ILE A 24 67.93 20.89 78.79
C ILE A 24 67.35 20.26 77.51
N LEU A 25 67.18 18.94 77.50
CA LEU A 25 66.53 18.25 76.39
C LEU A 25 65.09 18.75 76.18
N ARG A 26 64.34 18.93 77.27
CA ARG A 26 62.97 19.47 77.19
C ARG A 26 62.96 20.88 76.59
N GLU A 27 63.83 21.76 77.05
CA GLU A 27 63.94 23.12 76.51
C GLU A 27 64.29 23.12 75.02
N ASN A 28 65.23 22.28 74.60
CA ASN A 28 65.60 22.15 73.19
C ASN A 28 64.43 21.63 72.34
N LEU A 29 63.68 20.63 72.82
CA LEU A 29 62.51 20.12 72.11
C LEU A 29 61.45 21.22 71.96
N THR A 30 61.21 22.03 72.99
CA THR A 30 60.31 23.20 72.91
C THR A 30 60.79 24.22 71.88
N LYS A 31 62.10 24.48 71.79
CA LYS A 31 62.67 25.38 70.77
C LYS A 31 62.49 24.86 69.34
N ILE A 32 62.59 23.54 69.13
CA ILE A 32 62.34 22.92 67.82
C ILE A 32 60.87 23.05 67.45
N ASP A 33 59.97 22.74 68.39
CA ASP A 33 58.53 22.81 68.16
C ASP A 33 58.09 24.22 67.76
N GLN A 34 58.56 25.24 68.49
CA GLN A 34 58.30 26.64 68.13
C GLN A 34 58.86 27.01 66.75
N ALA A 35 60.05 26.54 66.40
CA ALA A 35 60.63 26.82 65.08
C ALA A 35 59.86 26.16 63.93
N ILE A 36 59.22 25.01 64.17
CA ILE A 36 58.35 24.35 63.19
C ILE A 36 57.09 25.19 63.00
N VAL A 37 56.43 25.60 64.09
CA VAL A 37 55.25 26.47 64.05
C VAL A 37 55.55 27.77 63.28
N ASP A 38 56.67 28.43 63.57
CA ASP A 38 57.07 29.67 62.88
C ASP A 38 57.30 29.48 61.37
N ILE A 39 57.76 28.29 60.95
CA ILE A 39 57.96 27.96 59.53
C ILE A 39 56.61 27.71 58.86
N GLU A 40 55.71 26.96 59.50
CA GLU A 40 54.38 26.68 59.00
C GLU A 40 53.60 27.98 58.77
N GLU A 41 53.57 28.89 59.76
CA GLU A 41 52.93 30.21 59.61
C GLU A 41 53.50 31.01 58.42
N LYS A 42 54.82 31.01 58.24
CA LYS A 42 55.47 31.72 57.13
C LYS A 42 55.21 31.08 55.78
N VAL A 43 55.04 29.76 55.72
CA VAL A 43 54.72 29.05 54.47
C VAL A 43 53.27 29.29 54.09
N GLU A 44 52.35 29.23 55.04
CA GLU A 44 50.93 29.53 54.82
C GLU A 44 50.71 30.96 54.30
N GLY A 45 51.51 31.93 54.75
CA GLY A 45 51.43 33.31 54.29
C GLY A 45 52.00 33.59 52.88
N LYS A 46 52.75 32.67 52.28
CA LYS A 46 53.43 32.91 50.98
C LYS A 46 52.57 32.63 49.75
N ALA A 47 51.51 31.85 49.87
CA ALA A 47 50.63 31.54 48.75
C ALA A 47 49.22 31.21 49.27
N PRO A 48 48.32 32.19 49.39
CA PRO A 48 46.91 31.93 49.62
C PRO A 48 46.40 30.94 48.56
N LEU A 49 45.60 29.94 48.95
CA LEU A 49 45.03 28.89 48.07
C LEU A 49 44.27 29.45 46.86
N LYS A 50 43.91 30.74 46.89
CA LYS A 50 43.39 31.52 45.77
C LYS A 50 44.10 32.86 45.74
N HIS A 51 44.92 33.12 44.73
CA HIS A 51 45.35 34.47 44.37
C HIS A 51 44.95 34.76 42.93
N THR A 52 44.68 36.02 42.66
CA THR A 52 44.29 36.52 41.34
C THR A 52 45.32 37.55 40.91
N HIS A 53 45.72 37.50 39.63
CA HIS A 53 46.53 38.54 39.04
C HIS A 53 45.66 39.58 38.36
N THR A 54 45.93 40.85 38.61
CA THR A 54 45.35 41.91 37.77
C THR A 54 46.15 42.00 36.47
N ILE A 55 45.58 42.54 35.39
CA ILE A 55 46.31 42.70 34.11
C ILE A 55 47.60 43.53 34.31
N SER A 56 47.59 44.49 35.24
CA SER A 56 48.76 45.30 35.58
C SER A 56 49.91 44.52 36.21
N ASP A 57 49.67 43.30 36.68
CA ASP A 57 50.73 42.45 37.25
C ASP A 57 51.65 41.90 36.15
N VAL A 58 51.19 41.89 34.89
CA VAL A 58 51.98 41.45 33.73
C VAL A 58 52.37 42.68 32.93
N THR A 59 53.67 43.02 32.99
CA THR A 59 54.23 44.14 32.23
C THR A 59 53.92 43.97 30.73
N ASP A 60 53.46 45.04 30.09
CA ASP A 60 53.12 45.16 28.66
C ASP A 60 51.91 44.35 28.14
N LEU A 61 51.21 43.57 28.97
CA LEU A 61 50.06 42.78 28.52
C LEU A 61 48.93 43.66 27.95
N GLU A 62 48.59 44.76 28.61
CA GLU A 62 47.53 45.67 28.15
C GLU A 62 47.87 46.30 26.79
N ALA A 63 49.13 46.71 26.62
CA ALA A 63 49.60 47.30 25.37
C ALA A 63 49.56 46.28 24.22
N ALA A 64 50.00 45.04 24.49
CA ALA A 64 49.95 43.96 23.51
C ALA A 64 48.51 43.64 23.08
N LEU A 65 47.55 43.62 24.01
CA LEU A 65 46.13 43.41 23.71
C LEU A 65 45.54 44.56 22.88
N LYS A 66 45.81 45.82 23.25
CA LYS A 66 45.37 47.00 22.50
C LYS A 66 45.92 47.02 21.06
N ALA A 67 47.16 46.57 20.86
CA ALA A 67 47.77 46.50 19.52
C ALA A 67 47.12 45.45 18.60
N LYS A 68 46.48 44.40 19.16
CA LYS A 68 45.81 43.37 18.35
C LYS A 68 44.52 43.87 17.69
N MET A 69 43.82 44.81 18.32
CA MET A 69 42.59 45.42 17.81
C MET A 69 42.57 46.89 18.19
N ALA A 70 43.29 47.71 17.43
CA ALA A 70 43.32 49.15 17.64
C ALA A 70 41.91 49.75 17.52
N ALA A 71 41.58 50.71 18.38
CA ALA A 71 40.22 51.27 18.45
C ALA A 71 39.79 52.00 17.15
N ASP A 72 40.75 52.44 16.36
CA ASP A 72 40.59 53.10 15.06
C ASP A 72 40.64 52.13 13.87
N LYS A 73 40.76 50.82 14.12
CA LYS A 73 40.77 49.80 13.07
C LYS A 73 39.42 49.81 12.33
N THR A 74 39.41 50.27 11.09
CA THR A 74 38.25 50.19 10.20
C THR A 74 38.29 48.91 9.36
N PHE A 75 37.12 48.32 9.12
CA PHE A 75 36.94 47.22 8.18
C PHE A 75 36.22 47.74 6.94
N THR A 76 36.69 47.40 5.74
CA THR A 76 35.94 47.75 4.53
C THR A 76 34.78 46.76 4.38
N PHE A 77 33.65 47.22 3.85
CA PHE A 77 32.50 46.34 3.61
C PHE A 77 32.83 45.22 2.60
N ALA A 78 33.76 45.47 1.67
CA ALA A 78 34.18 44.50 0.67
C ALA A 78 35.02 43.34 1.25
N ASP A 79 35.69 43.56 2.39
CA ASP A 79 36.52 42.53 3.03
C ASP A 79 35.70 41.56 3.91
N LEU A 80 34.42 41.86 4.14
CA LEU A 80 33.52 41.02 4.92
C LEU A 80 32.99 39.89 4.03
N SER A 81 33.42 38.66 4.29
CA SER A 81 32.95 37.47 3.57
C SER A 81 31.70 36.84 4.19
N ASP A 82 31.36 37.26 5.41
CA ASP A 82 30.27 36.77 6.24
C ASP A 82 29.50 37.93 6.88
N ILE A 83 28.62 38.55 6.10
CA ILE A 83 27.65 39.51 6.64
C ILE A 83 26.47 38.74 7.21
N GLU A 84 26.28 38.83 8.53
CA GLU A 84 25.13 38.24 9.22
C GLU A 84 23.81 38.67 8.55
N GLY A 85 22.96 37.71 8.21
CA GLY A 85 21.71 37.93 7.49
C GLY A 85 21.82 38.04 5.96
N ALA A 86 23.01 38.14 5.36
CA ALA A 86 23.13 38.20 3.89
C ALA A 86 22.84 36.85 3.21
N LYS A 87 23.20 35.74 3.84
CA LYS A 87 22.87 34.38 3.35
C LYS A 87 21.38 34.05 3.54
N ASP A 88 20.76 34.59 4.59
CA ASP A 88 19.37 34.33 4.93
C ASP A 88 18.39 35.30 4.23
N ALA A 89 18.91 36.42 3.71
CA ALA A 89 18.11 37.37 2.95
C ALA A 89 17.61 36.75 1.63
N ALA A 90 16.32 36.92 1.36
CA ALA A 90 15.77 36.49 0.08
C ALA A 90 16.34 37.32 -1.09
N ASN A 91 16.34 36.73 -2.28
CA ASN A 91 16.79 37.41 -3.50
C ASN A 91 16.09 38.78 -3.66
N ASN A 92 16.86 39.79 -4.06
CA ASN A 92 16.43 41.18 -4.28
C ASN A 92 16.10 41.98 -3.00
N TYR A 93 16.49 41.50 -1.82
CA TYR A 93 16.45 42.33 -0.62
C TYR A 93 17.60 43.35 -0.65
N VAL A 94 17.34 44.54 -0.12
CA VAL A 94 18.31 45.64 -0.09
C VAL A 94 18.78 45.87 1.34
N LEU A 95 20.05 46.23 1.48
CA LEU A 95 20.63 46.63 2.77
C LEU A 95 20.12 48.01 3.15
N TYR A 96 19.57 48.15 4.35
CA TYR A 96 19.14 49.44 4.89
C TYR A 96 19.58 49.59 6.34
N LYS A 97 19.65 50.84 6.79
CA LYS A 97 19.90 51.17 8.19
C LYS A 97 18.59 51.12 8.95
N SER A 98 18.49 50.20 9.90
CA SER A 98 17.34 50.11 10.81
C SER A 98 17.39 51.21 11.88
N SER A 99 16.26 51.43 12.55
CA SER A 99 16.09 52.44 13.60
C SER A 99 17.01 52.23 14.81
N ASN A 100 17.50 51.01 15.03
CA ASN A 100 18.48 50.67 16.07
C ASN A 100 19.94 50.97 15.67
N ASN A 101 20.16 51.73 14.59
CA ASN A 101 21.47 52.03 14.00
C ASN A 101 22.25 50.81 13.45
N ASN A 102 21.63 49.63 13.36
CA ASN A 102 22.25 48.47 12.71
C ASN A 102 21.84 48.39 11.23
N PHE A 103 22.69 47.78 10.42
CA PHE A 103 22.35 47.44 9.04
C PHE A 103 21.63 46.09 8.97
N THR A 104 20.56 46.00 8.19
CA THR A 104 19.78 44.77 8.00
C THR A 104 19.18 44.72 6.60
N PHE A 105 18.65 43.57 6.18
CA PHE A 105 18.09 43.35 4.85
C PHE A 105 16.57 43.42 4.89
N GLY A 106 15.98 44.12 3.92
CA GLY A 106 14.53 44.23 3.78
C GLY A 106 14.10 44.19 2.32
N SER A 107 12.84 43.82 2.09
CA SER A 107 12.29 43.87 0.73
C SER A 107 12.22 45.33 0.27
N ALA A 108 12.57 45.59 -0.99
CA ALA A 108 12.48 46.93 -1.57
C ALA A 108 11.06 47.51 -1.46
N ILE A 109 10.04 46.67 -1.58
CA ILE A 109 8.62 47.06 -1.48
C ILE A 109 8.27 47.48 -0.04
N SER A 110 8.76 46.77 0.98
CA SER A 110 8.51 47.13 2.39
C SER A 110 9.19 48.43 2.78
N LEU A 111 10.34 48.74 2.18
CA LEU A 111 11.15 49.91 2.51
C LEU A 111 10.73 51.17 1.75
N LEU A 112 10.42 51.02 0.46
CA LEU A 112 10.05 52.14 -0.41
C LEU A 112 8.53 52.32 -0.53
N GLY A 113 7.75 51.34 -0.08
CA GLY A 113 6.30 51.30 -0.25
C GLY A 113 5.86 51.17 -1.70
N ALA A 114 4.55 51.28 -1.92
CA ALA A 114 4.02 51.52 -3.25
C ALA A 114 4.46 52.92 -3.69
N HIS A 115 5.29 52.98 -4.73
CA HIS A 115 5.74 54.22 -5.33
C HIS A 115 5.26 54.31 -6.78
N GLN A 116 5.17 55.53 -7.28
CA GLN A 116 4.78 55.82 -8.66
C GLN A 116 6.01 56.24 -9.45
N HIS A 117 6.03 55.85 -10.72
CA HIS A 117 6.97 56.35 -11.71
C HIS A 117 6.24 57.35 -12.62
N LYS A 118 6.93 58.40 -13.04
CA LYS A 118 6.43 59.21 -14.14
C LYS A 118 6.51 58.40 -15.42
N THR A 119 5.74 58.78 -16.44
CA THR A 119 5.78 58.09 -17.75
C THR A 119 7.19 58.18 -18.33
N GLU A 120 7.87 59.31 -18.12
CA GLU A 120 9.25 59.56 -18.53
C GLU A 120 10.28 58.57 -17.93
N ASP A 121 9.94 57.92 -16.81
CA ASP A 121 10.82 56.93 -16.17
C ASP A 121 10.72 55.54 -16.85
N ILE A 122 9.75 55.33 -17.76
CA ILE A 122 9.48 54.04 -18.42
C ILE A 122 10.02 54.08 -19.86
N VAL A 123 11.24 53.57 -20.05
CA VAL A 123 11.87 53.47 -21.38
C VAL A 123 11.01 52.62 -22.33
N GLY A 124 10.69 53.17 -23.50
CA GLY A 124 9.94 52.47 -24.57
C GLY A 124 8.41 52.58 -24.50
N LEU A 125 7.83 53.21 -23.47
CA LEU A 125 6.38 53.38 -23.36
C LEU A 125 5.81 54.26 -24.48
N ASP A 126 6.52 55.31 -24.88
CA ASP A 126 6.07 56.20 -25.96
C ASP A 126 6.14 55.52 -27.34
N GLU A 127 7.18 54.72 -27.60
CA GLU A 127 7.27 53.90 -28.83
C GLU A 127 6.15 52.85 -28.89
N PHE A 128 5.82 52.23 -27.76
CA PHE A 128 4.71 51.28 -27.68
C PHE A 128 3.36 51.96 -27.94
N ARG A 129 3.12 53.14 -27.35
CA ARG A 129 1.91 53.94 -27.60
C ARG A 129 1.79 54.37 -29.06
N ALA A 130 2.90 54.69 -29.71
CA ALA A 130 2.92 55.00 -31.14
C ALA A 130 2.48 53.79 -31.99
N LYS A 131 2.95 52.57 -31.66
CA LYS A 131 2.57 51.33 -32.37
C LYS A 131 1.10 50.94 -32.23
N ILE A 132 0.42 51.33 -31.14
CA ILE A 132 -1.02 51.07 -30.97
C ILE A 132 -1.88 52.07 -31.76
N ASN A 133 -1.35 53.26 -32.04
CA ASN A 133 -2.09 54.36 -32.67
C ASN A 133 -1.94 54.46 -34.19
N GLU A 134 -1.16 53.59 -34.84
CA GLU A 134 -1.23 53.45 -36.29
C GLU A 134 -2.51 52.69 -36.68
N ASP A 135 -3.41 53.41 -37.36
CA ASP A 135 -4.58 52.92 -38.11
C ASP A 135 -5.95 52.74 -37.42
N LEU A 136 -6.31 53.61 -36.45
CA LEU A 136 -7.69 53.70 -35.92
C LEU A 136 -8.70 54.47 -36.81
N THR A 137 -8.30 55.00 -37.96
CA THR A 137 -9.20 55.79 -38.83
C THR A 137 -10.10 54.95 -39.75
N ALA A 138 -9.86 53.64 -39.90
CA ALA A 138 -10.70 52.73 -40.70
C ALA A 138 -11.89 52.12 -39.93
N TYR A 139 -11.84 52.09 -38.60
CA TYR A 139 -12.96 51.64 -37.76
C TYR A 139 -13.70 52.85 -37.20
N GLY A 140 -14.77 53.25 -37.89
CA GLY A 140 -15.67 54.29 -37.42
C GLY A 140 -16.09 54.03 -35.98
N ARG A 141 -15.79 54.98 -35.08
CA ARG A 141 -16.29 54.95 -33.70
C ARG A 141 -17.81 55.04 -33.75
N LEU A 142 -18.49 53.92 -33.51
CA LEU A 142 -19.93 53.92 -33.27
C LEU A 142 -20.17 54.63 -31.93
N LYS A 143 -20.87 55.77 -31.99
CA LYS A 143 -21.24 56.57 -30.81
C LYS A 143 -22.32 55.92 -29.92
N GLN A 144 -22.85 54.76 -30.30
CA GLN A 144 -23.83 53.96 -29.56
C GLN A 144 -23.79 52.48 -29.99
N ALA A 145 -24.40 51.59 -29.20
CA ALA A 145 -24.50 50.16 -29.50
C ALA A 145 -25.19 49.92 -30.86
N ASN A 146 -24.65 49.01 -31.68
CA ASN A 146 -25.26 48.62 -32.94
C ASN A 146 -26.46 47.70 -32.66
N GLU A 147 -27.62 48.27 -32.36
CA GLU A 147 -28.85 47.52 -32.18
C GLU A 147 -29.37 47.05 -33.55
N TRP A 148 -29.40 45.72 -33.73
CA TRP A 148 -29.96 45.08 -34.91
C TRP A 148 -31.42 45.50 -35.06
N GLN A 149 -31.79 46.01 -36.24
CA GLN A 149 -33.15 46.47 -36.51
C GLN A 149 -34.14 45.30 -36.71
N ASN A 150 -35.44 45.59 -36.74
CA ASN A 150 -36.50 44.58 -36.99
C ASN A 150 -36.31 43.82 -38.32
N TYR A 151 -35.58 44.39 -39.28
CA TYR A 151 -35.21 43.74 -40.54
C TYR A 151 -33.77 44.11 -40.92
N ASN A 152 -32.90 43.10 -41.09
CA ASN A 152 -31.53 43.26 -41.56
C ASN A 152 -31.32 42.37 -42.80
N LYS A 153 -30.91 42.95 -43.92
CA LYS A 153 -30.63 42.23 -45.17
C LYS A 153 -29.11 42.15 -45.40
N PHE A 154 -28.56 40.95 -45.39
CA PHE A 154 -27.15 40.70 -45.70
C PHE A 154 -27.05 40.14 -47.12
N ASN A 155 -26.36 40.88 -48.01
CA ASN A 155 -26.16 40.46 -49.41
C ASN A 155 -24.86 39.65 -49.60
N SER A 156 -24.20 39.25 -48.51
CA SER A 156 -22.90 38.56 -48.51
C SER A 156 -22.76 37.66 -47.27
N LYS A 157 -21.69 36.87 -47.21
CA LYS A 157 -21.43 35.90 -46.12
C LYS A 157 -21.39 36.62 -44.76
N VAL A 158 -22.17 36.10 -43.81
CA VAL A 158 -22.13 36.51 -42.40
C VAL A 158 -21.34 35.45 -41.62
N THR A 159 -20.36 35.88 -40.82
CA THR A 159 -19.56 35.01 -39.95
C THR A 159 -19.61 35.57 -38.53
N MET A 160 -19.94 34.73 -37.55
CA MET A 160 -19.92 35.06 -36.12
C MET A 160 -18.74 34.31 -35.50
N SER A 161 -17.73 35.03 -35.03
CA SER A 161 -16.50 34.45 -34.47
C SER A 161 -16.50 34.34 -32.93
N GLY A 162 -17.52 34.91 -32.26
CA GLY A 162 -17.77 34.76 -30.82
C GLY A 162 -18.94 33.83 -30.52
N GLY A 163 -19.22 33.63 -29.23
CA GLY A 163 -20.39 32.87 -28.78
C GLY A 163 -21.70 33.60 -29.10
N LEU A 164 -22.74 32.85 -29.47
CA LEU A 164 -24.11 33.34 -29.57
C LEU A 164 -24.88 32.88 -28.32
N GLU A 165 -25.28 33.83 -27.48
CA GLU A 165 -26.12 33.57 -26.30
C GLU A 165 -27.58 33.92 -26.60
N LEU A 166 -28.50 32.98 -26.37
CA LEU A 166 -29.94 33.20 -26.46
C LEU A 166 -30.51 33.31 -25.05
N LEU A 167 -31.01 34.49 -24.67
CA LEU A 167 -31.56 34.74 -23.35
C LEU A 167 -33.08 34.48 -23.30
N GLY A 168 -33.56 33.85 -22.23
CA GLY A 168 -34.98 33.63 -21.98
C GLY A 168 -35.66 32.72 -23.00
N ASN A 169 -36.79 33.18 -23.56
CA ASN A 169 -37.60 32.44 -24.55
C ASN A 169 -37.20 32.75 -26.01
N ALA A 170 -36.01 33.30 -26.23
CA ALA A 170 -35.53 33.61 -27.57
C ALA A 170 -35.26 32.33 -28.39
N SER A 171 -35.52 32.38 -29.69
CA SER A 171 -35.19 31.28 -30.62
C SER A 171 -34.42 31.83 -31.81
N LEU A 172 -33.40 31.07 -32.26
CA LEU A 172 -32.74 31.31 -33.53
C LEU A 172 -33.40 30.43 -34.59
N ASN A 173 -34.08 31.06 -35.56
CA ASN A 173 -34.72 30.37 -36.68
C ASN A 173 -34.05 30.75 -38.00
N LEU A 174 -33.53 29.76 -38.71
CA LEU A 174 -33.19 29.89 -40.12
C LEU A 174 -34.43 29.52 -40.93
N THR A 175 -34.95 30.46 -41.72
CA THR A 175 -36.12 30.26 -42.59
C THR A 175 -35.74 30.40 -44.04
N HIS A 176 -36.25 29.51 -44.89
CA HIS A 176 -36.13 29.59 -46.34
C HIS A 176 -37.50 29.35 -46.96
N ASN A 177 -37.94 30.25 -47.85
CA ASN A 177 -39.26 30.20 -48.49
C ASN A 177 -40.41 30.00 -47.48
N ASN A 178 -40.42 30.81 -46.41
CA ASN A 178 -41.39 30.76 -45.31
C ASN A 178 -41.48 29.43 -44.54
N LYS A 179 -40.47 28.55 -44.68
CA LYS A 179 -40.36 27.31 -43.92
C LYS A 179 -39.13 27.35 -43.02
N VAL A 180 -39.29 26.97 -41.75
CA VAL A 180 -38.17 26.85 -40.81
C VAL A 180 -37.32 25.65 -41.22
N VAL A 181 -36.05 25.90 -41.56
CA VAL A 181 -35.07 24.88 -41.96
C VAL A 181 -34.15 24.47 -40.81
N SER A 182 -33.94 25.33 -39.81
CA SER A 182 -33.26 24.99 -38.56
C SER A 182 -33.76 25.90 -37.45
N SER A 183 -34.05 25.33 -36.27
CA SER A 183 -34.49 26.07 -35.08
C SER A 183 -33.68 25.61 -33.88
N LEU A 184 -33.15 26.58 -33.13
CA LEU A 184 -32.48 26.36 -31.85
C LEU A 184 -33.21 27.17 -30.78
N SER A 185 -33.65 26.49 -29.72
CA SER A 185 -34.34 27.10 -28.57
C SER A 185 -33.89 26.46 -27.26
N THR A 186 -34.19 27.12 -26.14
CA THR A 186 -33.95 26.60 -24.79
C THR A 186 -34.75 25.33 -24.47
N THR A 187 -35.77 25.02 -25.27
CA THR A 187 -36.66 23.87 -25.07
C THR A 187 -36.51 22.76 -26.12
N GLY A 188 -35.62 22.92 -27.12
CA GLY A 188 -35.41 21.90 -28.16
C GLY A 188 -34.75 22.39 -29.46
N SER A 189 -34.41 21.45 -30.35
CA SER A 189 -33.80 21.68 -31.66
C SER A 189 -34.47 20.84 -32.76
N LEU A 190 -34.57 21.41 -33.96
CA LEU A 190 -35.10 20.74 -35.17
C LEU A 190 -33.99 20.18 -36.10
N LEU A 191 -32.73 20.14 -35.65
CA LEU A 191 -31.64 19.56 -36.44
C LEU A 191 -31.92 18.07 -36.71
N LYS A 192 -32.23 17.74 -37.96
CA LYS A 192 -32.46 16.35 -38.41
C LYS A 192 -31.21 15.83 -39.12
N GLY A 193 -30.46 14.97 -38.42
CA GLY A 193 -29.30 14.22 -38.95
C GLY A 193 -28.13 14.18 -37.96
N PRO A 194 -27.28 13.14 -37.97
CA PRO A 194 -26.25 12.96 -36.96
C PRO A 194 -25.23 14.10 -37.03
N LEU A 195 -24.96 14.71 -35.88
CA LEU A 195 -23.96 15.76 -35.72
C LEU A 195 -22.59 15.19 -36.08
N LYS A 196 -21.83 15.88 -36.94
CA LYS A 196 -20.41 15.58 -37.14
C LYS A 196 -19.57 16.67 -36.48
N VAL A 197 -18.63 16.29 -35.63
CA VAL A 197 -17.61 17.18 -35.06
C VAL A 197 -16.27 16.72 -35.61
N ASP A 198 -15.52 17.62 -36.24
CA ASP A 198 -14.20 17.35 -36.84
C ASP A 198 -14.17 16.19 -37.86
N GLY A 199 -15.28 15.99 -38.57
CA GLY A 199 -15.42 14.93 -39.58
C GLY A 199 -15.88 13.58 -39.05
N GLU A 200 -15.95 13.39 -37.72
CA GLU A 200 -16.44 12.16 -37.09
C GLU A 200 -17.90 12.27 -36.66
N ALA A 201 -18.65 11.18 -36.83
CA ALA A 201 -20.08 11.12 -36.51
C ALA A 201 -20.31 10.95 -35.00
N VAL A 202 -21.15 11.80 -34.41
CA VAL A 202 -21.61 11.69 -33.03
C VAL A 202 -22.87 10.82 -33.02
N TYR A 203 -22.74 9.56 -32.63
CA TYR A 203 -23.84 8.59 -32.58
C TYR A 203 -24.88 8.96 -31.51
N THR A 204 -26.15 8.68 -31.80
CA THR A 204 -27.23 8.81 -30.82
C THR A 204 -27.20 7.64 -29.82
N LYS A 205 -27.71 7.84 -28.59
CA LYS A 205 -27.78 6.79 -27.56
C LYS A 205 -28.38 5.45 -28.06
N PRO A 206 -29.47 5.42 -28.86
CA PRO A 206 -30.00 4.18 -29.41
C PRO A 206 -29.06 3.45 -30.39
N GLU A 207 -28.19 4.18 -31.08
CA GLU A 207 -27.19 3.60 -31.99
C GLU A 207 -25.99 3.05 -31.21
N ILE A 208 -25.59 3.73 -30.13
CA ILE A 208 -24.62 3.21 -29.17
C ILE A 208 -25.16 1.95 -28.49
N ASP A 209 -26.42 1.93 -28.07
CA ASP A 209 -27.04 0.77 -27.45
C ASP A 209 -27.11 -0.43 -28.43
N LYS A 210 -27.38 -0.18 -29.73
CA LYS A 210 -27.31 -1.20 -30.78
C LYS A 210 -25.89 -1.69 -31.02
N LEU A 211 -24.90 -0.80 -31.01
CA LEU A 211 -23.48 -1.15 -31.17
C LEU A 211 -22.98 -1.96 -29.97
N ILE A 212 -23.34 -1.56 -28.75
CA ILE A 212 -23.05 -2.30 -27.51
C ILE A 212 -23.73 -3.67 -27.58
N ALA A 213 -25.01 -3.75 -27.98
CA ALA A 213 -25.69 -5.03 -28.14
C ALA A 213 -25.02 -5.93 -29.20
N LEU A 214 -24.45 -5.36 -30.26
CA LEU A 214 -23.67 -6.07 -31.29
C LEU A 214 -22.30 -6.56 -30.75
N LEU A 215 -21.69 -5.77 -29.86
CA LEU A 215 -20.38 -6.04 -29.25
C LEU A 215 -20.47 -6.95 -28.01
N THR A 216 -21.61 -6.99 -27.33
CA THR A 216 -21.91 -7.91 -26.24
C THR A 216 -22.58 -9.17 -26.77
N LYS A 217 -21.84 -9.96 -27.56
CA LYS A 217 -22.25 -11.33 -27.88
C LYS A 217 -22.18 -12.16 -26.60
N LYS A 218 -23.35 -12.40 -25.97
CA LYS A 218 -23.44 -13.33 -24.83
C LYS A 218 -23.02 -14.72 -25.32
N PRO A 219 -22.07 -15.39 -24.66
CA PRO A 219 -21.63 -16.70 -25.10
C PRO A 219 -22.76 -17.71 -24.97
N ILE A 220 -22.79 -18.69 -25.88
CA ILE A 220 -23.62 -19.88 -25.70
C ILE A 220 -22.92 -20.76 -24.67
N GLU A 221 -23.60 -21.08 -23.57
CA GLU A 221 -23.05 -21.87 -22.47
C GLU A 221 -23.61 -23.30 -22.49
N ILE A 222 -22.74 -24.31 -22.38
CA ILE A 222 -23.11 -25.72 -22.28
C ILE A 222 -22.38 -26.36 -21.10
N LEU A 223 -23.15 -26.90 -20.14
CA LEU A 223 -22.62 -27.65 -19.01
C LEU A 223 -22.73 -29.17 -19.29
N MET A 224 -21.58 -29.84 -19.34
CA MET A 224 -21.45 -31.28 -19.43
C MET A 224 -21.23 -31.88 -18.03
N THR A 225 -22.16 -32.74 -17.60
CA THR A 225 -22.11 -33.42 -16.30
C THR A 225 -21.86 -34.92 -16.42
N GLN A 226 -21.78 -35.43 -17.65
CA GLN A 226 -21.49 -36.83 -17.98
C GLN A 226 -20.44 -36.89 -19.08
N SER A 227 -19.62 -37.94 -19.04
CA SER A 227 -18.63 -38.22 -20.08
C SER A 227 -19.32 -38.46 -21.42
N GLY A 228 -18.72 -37.99 -22.51
CA GLY A 228 -19.29 -38.16 -23.84
C GLY A 228 -18.70 -37.21 -24.87
N THR A 229 -19.35 -37.17 -26.04
CA THR A 229 -18.97 -36.29 -27.14
C THR A 229 -19.26 -34.84 -26.80
N ILE A 230 -18.34 -33.93 -27.13
CA ILE A 230 -18.50 -32.50 -26.93
C ILE A 230 -19.58 -31.96 -27.88
N PRO A 231 -20.63 -31.30 -27.37
CA PRO A 231 -21.64 -30.67 -28.20
C PRO A 231 -21.08 -29.38 -28.81
N PHE A 232 -21.22 -29.23 -30.12
CA PHE A 232 -20.88 -28.01 -30.84
C PHE A 232 -22.17 -27.31 -31.29
N PRO A 233 -22.45 -26.08 -30.82
CA PRO A 233 -23.52 -25.26 -31.38
C PRO A 233 -23.38 -25.05 -32.89
N GLU A 234 -24.48 -24.68 -33.53
CA GLU A 234 -24.42 -24.20 -34.92
C GLU A 234 -23.63 -22.88 -34.99
N GLY A 235 -22.84 -22.69 -36.05
CA GLY A 235 -22.05 -21.46 -36.26
C GLY A 235 -20.62 -21.46 -35.71
N ILE A 236 -20.13 -22.57 -35.14
CA ILE A 236 -18.73 -22.66 -34.64
C ILE A 236 -17.72 -22.72 -35.79
N SER A 237 -17.06 -21.59 -36.05
CA SER A 237 -15.88 -21.48 -36.90
C SER A 237 -14.59 -21.91 -36.18
N ASP A 238 -13.49 -22.04 -36.92
CA ASP A 238 -12.18 -22.39 -36.38
C ASP A 238 -11.56 -21.30 -35.49
N ASP A 239 -11.98 -20.05 -35.68
CA ASP A 239 -11.52 -18.88 -34.93
C ASP A 239 -12.42 -18.51 -33.74
N THR A 240 -13.55 -19.21 -33.59
CA THR A 240 -14.49 -19.02 -32.47
C THR A 240 -13.75 -19.15 -31.15
N GLU A 241 -13.89 -18.17 -30.27
CA GLU A 241 -13.31 -18.22 -28.93
C GLU A 241 -14.17 -19.09 -28.01
N ILE A 242 -13.48 -19.94 -27.25
CA ILE A 242 -14.14 -20.87 -26.34
C ILE A 242 -13.45 -20.80 -24.99
N GLU A 243 -14.23 -20.53 -23.94
CA GLU A 243 -13.80 -20.69 -22.57
C GLU A 243 -14.27 -22.05 -22.04
N ILE A 244 -13.36 -22.78 -21.39
CA ILE A 244 -13.64 -24.09 -20.82
C ILE A 244 -13.30 -24.05 -19.34
N TRP A 245 -14.28 -24.31 -18.50
CA TRP A 245 -14.09 -24.57 -17.07
C TRP A 245 -14.31 -26.04 -16.81
N ALA A 246 -13.39 -26.69 -16.10
CA ALA A 246 -13.48 -28.11 -15.80
C ALA A 246 -13.18 -28.36 -14.33
N TRP A 247 -13.97 -29.23 -13.71
CA TRP A 247 -13.80 -29.64 -12.32
C TRP A 247 -13.53 -31.13 -12.24
N GLY A 248 -12.50 -31.54 -11.49
CA GLY A 248 -12.31 -32.94 -11.10
C GLY A 248 -13.35 -33.38 -10.06
N GLY A 249 -13.50 -34.68 -9.88
CA GLY A 249 -14.35 -35.22 -8.82
C GLY A 249 -13.71 -35.02 -7.43
N GLY A 250 -14.53 -34.88 -6.39
CA GLY A 250 -14.05 -34.89 -5.01
C GLY A 250 -13.67 -36.30 -4.55
N GLY A 251 -12.79 -36.42 -3.57
CA GLY A 251 -12.49 -37.69 -2.90
C GLY A 251 -13.54 -38.07 -1.87
N SER A 252 -13.69 -39.35 -1.56
CA SER A 252 -14.54 -39.77 -0.44
C SER A 252 -13.88 -39.47 0.91
N GLY A 253 -14.69 -39.39 1.96
CA GLY A 253 -14.17 -39.42 3.33
C GLY A 253 -13.55 -40.77 3.70
N GLY A 254 -12.86 -40.78 4.84
CA GLY A 254 -12.39 -41.98 5.53
C GLY A 254 -13.39 -42.45 6.59
N THR A 255 -13.34 -43.72 6.91
CA THR A 255 -14.17 -44.37 7.94
C THR A 255 -13.60 -44.10 9.34
N GLY A 256 -14.46 -44.05 10.37
CA GLY A 256 -14.00 -43.98 11.76
C GLY A 256 -13.52 -45.32 12.31
N GLY A 257 -12.70 -45.29 13.36
CA GLY A 257 -12.20 -46.47 14.07
C GLY A 257 -12.37 -46.36 15.58
N TRP A 258 -12.30 -47.49 16.29
CA TRP A 258 -12.44 -47.51 17.74
C TRP A 258 -11.46 -48.49 18.40
N PHE A 259 -11.12 -48.21 19.66
CA PHE A 259 -10.28 -49.05 20.51
C PHE A 259 -11.02 -49.41 21.78
N LYS A 260 -11.15 -50.71 22.05
CA LYS A 260 -11.75 -51.23 23.27
C LYS A 260 -10.65 -51.53 24.29
N ARG A 261 -10.77 -50.93 25.48
CA ARG A 261 -9.94 -51.26 26.64
C ARG A 261 -10.82 -51.79 27.76
N THR A 262 -10.44 -52.93 28.34
CA THR A 262 -11.06 -53.46 29.55
C THR A 262 -10.05 -53.40 30.69
N TYR A 263 -10.42 -52.77 31.80
CA TYR A 263 -9.60 -52.70 33.02
C TYR A 263 -10.48 -52.89 34.24
N ASN A 264 -10.09 -53.82 35.12
CA ASN A 264 -10.79 -54.16 36.35
C ASN A 264 -12.32 -54.37 36.16
N GLY A 265 -12.71 -55.13 35.13
CA GLY A 265 -14.12 -55.41 34.81
C GLY A 265 -14.89 -54.30 34.10
N SER A 266 -14.35 -53.08 34.02
CA SER A 266 -14.96 -51.96 33.28
C SER A 266 -14.43 -51.90 31.84
N THR A 267 -15.33 -51.75 30.86
CA THR A 267 -14.98 -51.61 29.44
C THR A 267 -15.18 -50.17 28.99
N THR A 268 -14.16 -49.57 28.39
CA THR A 268 -14.19 -48.24 27.79
C THR A 268 -13.87 -48.32 26.31
N TYR A 269 -14.62 -47.57 25.50
CA TYR A 269 -14.38 -47.41 24.07
C TYR A 269 -13.81 -46.02 23.80
N THR A 270 -12.68 -45.97 23.09
CA THR A 270 -12.13 -44.71 22.57
C THR A 270 -12.31 -44.70 21.07
N TYR A 271 -12.88 -43.61 20.57
CA TYR A 271 -13.28 -43.46 19.18
C TYR A 271 -12.37 -42.48 18.44
N TYR A 272 -12.12 -42.74 17.16
CA TYR A 272 -11.24 -41.97 16.31
C TYR A 272 -11.94 -41.72 14.98
N GLY A 273 -12.41 -40.50 14.75
CA GLY A 273 -13.13 -40.13 13.54
C GLY A 273 -12.29 -40.27 12.27
N GLY A 274 -12.94 -40.56 11.14
CA GLY A 274 -12.30 -40.58 9.82
C GLY A 274 -12.03 -39.18 9.27
N GLY A 275 -11.02 -39.02 8.42
CA GLY A 275 -10.74 -37.74 7.76
C GLY A 275 -11.72 -37.45 6.62
N GLY A 276 -11.98 -36.18 6.33
CA GLY A 276 -12.79 -35.77 5.18
C GLY A 276 -12.08 -35.95 3.85
N GLY A 277 -12.83 -36.08 2.75
CA GLY A 277 -12.28 -36.19 1.40
C GLY A 277 -11.83 -34.83 0.84
N GLY A 278 -10.78 -34.80 0.03
CA GLY A 278 -10.33 -33.58 -0.65
C GLY A 278 -11.27 -33.16 -1.78
N GLY A 279 -11.44 -31.86 -1.99
CA GLY A 279 -12.20 -31.31 -3.10
C GLY A 279 -11.47 -31.47 -4.45
N GLY A 280 -12.22 -31.53 -5.55
CA GLY A 280 -11.67 -31.61 -6.90
C GLY A 280 -11.03 -30.29 -7.36
N GLN A 281 -10.03 -30.39 -8.23
CA GLN A 281 -9.39 -29.24 -8.85
C GLN A 281 -10.35 -28.55 -9.84
N CYS A 282 -10.20 -27.24 -10.03
CA CYS A 282 -10.80 -26.51 -11.15
C CYS A 282 -9.71 -26.04 -12.13
N VAL A 283 -9.95 -26.17 -13.42
CA VAL A 283 -9.06 -25.68 -14.49
C VAL A 283 -9.87 -24.83 -15.45
N HIS A 284 -9.35 -23.66 -15.79
CA HIS A 284 -9.94 -22.75 -16.76
C HIS A 284 -8.98 -22.57 -17.95
N VAL A 285 -9.45 -22.85 -19.17
CA VAL A 285 -8.66 -22.68 -20.40
C VAL A 285 -9.44 -21.85 -21.41
N LYS A 286 -8.74 -20.95 -22.11
CA LYS A 286 -9.23 -20.31 -23.34
C LYS A 286 -8.63 -21.00 -24.54
N THR A 287 -9.46 -21.40 -25.49
CA THR A 287 -9.04 -22.11 -26.71
C THR A 287 -9.84 -21.62 -27.92
N LYS A 288 -9.45 -22.07 -29.11
CA LYS A 288 -10.13 -21.76 -30.37
C LYS A 288 -10.94 -22.96 -30.86
N GLY A 289 -11.97 -22.70 -31.66
CA GLY A 289 -12.81 -23.74 -32.27
C GLY A 289 -12.00 -24.82 -32.98
N SER A 290 -10.94 -24.43 -33.70
CA SER A 290 -10.00 -25.35 -34.36
C SER A 290 -9.30 -26.33 -33.42
N GLN A 291 -8.94 -25.89 -32.21
CA GLN A 291 -8.29 -26.72 -31.20
C GLN A 291 -9.29 -27.65 -30.52
N LEU A 292 -10.44 -27.13 -30.07
CA LEU A 292 -11.49 -27.97 -29.47
C LEU A 292 -12.00 -29.04 -30.43
N LYS A 293 -12.04 -28.74 -31.74
CA LYS A 293 -12.45 -29.71 -32.77
C LYS A 293 -11.52 -30.92 -32.86
N LYS A 294 -10.26 -30.85 -32.40
CA LYS A 294 -9.35 -32.00 -32.37
C LYS A 294 -9.70 -32.98 -31.24
N SER A 295 -10.38 -32.51 -30.21
CA SER A 295 -10.72 -33.28 -29.00
C SER A 295 -12.24 -33.47 -28.92
N ARG A 296 -12.74 -34.54 -29.54
CA ARG A 296 -14.19 -34.78 -29.66
C ARG A 296 -14.87 -35.25 -28.38
N ASN A 297 -14.11 -35.80 -27.42
CA ASN A 297 -14.66 -36.47 -26.25
C ASN A 297 -14.13 -35.85 -24.96
N THR A 298 -15.01 -35.79 -23.97
CA THR A 298 -14.72 -35.37 -22.60
C THR A 298 -14.95 -36.54 -21.66
N GLN A 299 -14.00 -36.77 -20.76
CA GLN A 299 -14.19 -37.62 -19.59
C GLN A 299 -14.50 -36.73 -18.39
N ILE A 300 -15.64 -36.92 -17.74
CA ILE A 300 -15.98 -36.27 -16.47
C ILE A 300 -15.46 -37.14 -15.32
N GLY A 301 -14.72 -36.50 -14.41
CA GLY A 301 -14.21 -37.11 -13.20
C GLY A 301 -15.34 -37.43 -12.23
N CYS A 302 -15.49 -38.70 -11.88
CA CYS A 302 -16.48 -39.12 -10.89
C CYS A 302 -16.01 -38.81 -9.47
N GLY A 303 -16.95 -38.56 -8.56
CA GLY A 303 -16.70 -38.51 -7.14
C GLY A 303 -16.22 -39.85 -6.61
N GLY A 304 -15.24 -39.82 -5.70
CA GLY A 304 -14.70 -41.02 -5.08
C GLY A 304 -15.77 -41.75 -4.27
N LYS A 305 -15.84 -43.07 -4.42
CA LYS A 305 -16.58 -43.99 -3.55
C LYS A 305 -15.57 -44.87 -2.84
N ASN A 306 -15.26 -44.57 -1.59
CA ASN A 306 -14.17 -45.23 -0.84
C ASN A 306 -12.78 -45.08 -1.51
N GLY A 307 -12.54 -43.94 -2.16
CA GLY A 307 -11.37 -43.68 -3.00
C GLY A 307 -11.20 -42.20 -3.35
N GLY A 308 -10.14 -41.86 -4.08
CA GLY A 308 -9.97 -40.51 -4.64
C GLY A 308 -11.00 -40.23 -5.73
N GLY A 309 -11.23 -38.94 -6.00
CA GLY A 309 -12.02 -38.49 -7.13
C GLY A 309 -11.30 -38.69 -8.46
N GLY A 310 -12.08 -38.95 -9.51
CA GLY A 310 -11.58 -39.04 -10.87
C GLY A 310 -11.18 -37.68 -11.44
N ALA A 311 -10.24 -37.68 -12.38
CA ALA A 311 -9.89 -36.48 -13.13
C ALA A 311 -10.89 -36.24 -14.28
N THR A 312 -11.20 -34.97 -14.52
CA THR A 312 -11.94 -34.52 -15.71
C THR A 312 -10.94 -34.16 -16.80
N ILE A 313 -11.09 -34.77 -17.98
CA ILE A 313 -10.10 -34.71 -19.05
C ILE A 313 -10.76 -34.35 -20.37
N ILE A 314 -10.22 -33.33 -21.03
CA ILE A 314 -10.39 -33.12 -22.46
C ILE A 314 -9.02 -33.31 -23.08
N LYS A 315 -8.85 -34.43 -23.80
CA LYS A 315 -7.55 -34.86 -24.32
C LYS A 315 -6.86 -33.71 -25.05
N GLU A 316 -5.55 -33.53 -24.82
CA GLU A 316 -4.72 -32.47 -25.42
C GLU A 316 -5.08 -31.02 -25.07
N ILE A 317 -6.17 -30.79 -24.32
CA ILE A 317 -6.61 -29.45 -23.93
C ILE A 317 -6.40 -29.22 -22.43
N LEU A 318 -6.96 -30.09 -21.58
CA LEU A 318 -6.87 -29.92 -20.13
C LEU A 318 -7.07 -31.21 -19.35
N VAL A 319 -6.59 -31.18 -18.10
CA VAL A 319 -6.83 -32.18 -17.07
C VAL A 319 -7.11 -31.45 -15.76
N ALA A 320 -8.29 -31.62 -15.19
CA ALA A 320 -8.63 -31.18 -13.84
C ALA A 320 -8.64 -32.40 -12.91
N ASN A 321 -7.65 -32.48 -12.01
CA ASN A 321 -7.45 -33.62 -11.13
C ASN A 321 -8.54 -33.74 -10.07
N GLY A 322 -8.87 -34.97 -9.69
CA GLY A 322 -9.75 -35.22 -8.56
C GLY A 322 -9.06 -35.01 -7.21
N GLY A 323 -9.85 -34.88 -6.16
CA GLY A 323 -9.36 -34.80 -4.78
C GLY A 323 -9.03 -36.17 -4.20
N ASN A 324 -8.13 -36.22 -3.21
CA ASN A 324 -7.73 -37.45 -2.56
C ASN A 324 -8.75 -37.93 -1.53
N ARG A 325 -8.75 -39.24 -1.27
CA ARG A 325 -9.55 -39.84 -0.20
C ARG A 325 -9.07 -39.38 1.18
N GLY A 326 -10.00 -39.14 2.10
CA GLY A 326 -9.69 -39.04 3.53
C GLY A 326 -9.21 -40.38 4.09
N LEU A 327 -8.22 -40.35 4.98
CA LEU A 327 -7.73 -41.56 5.64
C LEU A 327 -8.67 -41.99 6.77
N ASP A 328 -8.67 -43.29 7.03
CA ASP A 328 -9.48 -43.89 8.08
C ASP A 328 -8.89 -43.56 9.47
N GLY A 329 -9.77 -43.39 10.46
CA GLY A 329 -9.37 -43.39 11.87
C GLY A 329 -9.02 -44.80 12.34
N ASN A 330 -8.04 -44.93 13.24
CA ASN A 330 -7.58 -46.23 13.69
C ASN A 330 -7.42 -46.27 15.21
N GLY A 331 -8.20 -47.15 15.85
CA GLY A 331 -8.16 -47.36 17.28
C GLY A 331 -6.89 -48.04 17.79
N ASN A 332 -6.30 -48.94 17.00
CA ASN A 332 -5.11 -49.69 17.41
C ASN A 332 -3.88 -48.78 17.51
N THR A 333 -3.69 -47.90 16.53
CA THR A 333 -2.63 -46.88 16.53
C THR A 333 -3.02 -45.62 17.29
N LYS A 334 -4.29 -45.50 17.70
CA LYS A 334 -4.87 -44.35 18.40
C LYS A 334 -4.73 -43.04 17.63
N THR A 335 -4.99 -43.09 16.33
CA THR A 335 -4.85 -41.97 15.40
C THR A 335 -6.18 -41.64 14.75
N VAL A 336 -6.54 -40.36 14.71
CA VAL A 336 -7.64 -39.87 13.88
C VAL A 336 -7.27 -39.96 12.39
N GLY A 337 -8.28 -40.08 11.53
CA GLY A 337 -8.07 -40.08 10.09
C GLY A 337 -7.56 -38.72 9.61
N LYS A 338 -6.64 -38.70 8.65
CA LYS A 338 -6.18 -37.47 8.02
C LYS A 338 -7.08 -37.05 6.87
N GLY A 339 -7.28 -35.75 6.72
CA GLY A 339 -7.98 -35.17 5.57
C GLY A 339 -7.30 -35.54 4.25
N GLY A 340 -8.09 -35.80 3.22
CA GLY A 340 -7.60 -35.99 1.87
C GLY A 340 -7.15 -34.66 1.26
N ALA A 341 -5.99 -34.63 0.61
CA ALA A 341 -5.56 -33.42 -0.09
C ALA A 341 -6.52 -33.07 -1.24
N GLY A 342 -6.81 -31.79 -1.44
CA GLY A 342 -7.55 -31.30 -2.61
C GLY A 342 -6.82 -31.62 -3.92
N GLY A 343 -7.54 -31.65 -5.03
CA GLY A 343 -6.93 -31.85 -6.34
C GLY A 343 -5.99 -30.68 -6.68
N TYR A 344 -4.74 -30.98 -7.02
CA TYR A 344 -3.73 -29.98 -7.38
C TYR A 344 -2.86 -30.42 -8.57
N SER A 345 -2.17 -29.46 -9.19
CA SER A 345 -1.18 -29.66 -10.26
C SER A 345 -0.12 -28.56 -10.16
N SER A 346 1.13 -28.87 -10.48
CA SER A 346 2.27 -27.94 -10.39
C SER A 346 2.40 -26.97 -11.58
N ILE A 347 1.53 -27.10 -12.59
CA ILE A 347 1.62 -26.34 -13.85
C ILE A 347 0.76 -25.07 -13.78
N LYS A 348 1.34 -23.91 -14.11
CA LYS A 348 0.94 -22.58 -13.60
C LYS A 348 -0.03 -21.73 -14.45
N ASN A 349 -0.88 -22.30 -15.30
CA ASN A 349 -1.84 -21.48 -16.06
C ASN A 349 -3.30 -21.82 -15.72
N PHE A 350 -3.94 -20.92 -14.95
CA PHE A 350 -5.36 -20.90 -14.57
C PHE A 350 -5.88 -22.22 -13.96
N ILE A 351 -5.07 -22.80 -13.08
CA ILE A 351 -5.39 -23.98 -12.28
C ILE A 351 -5.69 -23.55 -10.85
N PHE A 352 -6.82 -23.99 -10.31
CA PHE A 352 -7.27 -23.69 -8.96
C PHE A 352 -7.43 -24.98 -8.16
N SER A 353 -6.74 -25.09 -7.02
CA SER A 353 -6.80 -26.29 -6.19
C SER A 353 -8.17 -26.49 -5.55
N GLY A 354 -8.54 -27.74 -5.31
CA GLY A 354 -9.63 -28.08 -4.40
C GLY A 354 -9.22 -27.83 -2.95
N GLY A 355 -10.21 -27.73 -2.06
CA GLY A 355 -9.98 -27.63 -0.62
C GLY A 355 -9.54 -28.98 -0.02
N ASP A 356 -8.62 -28.95 0.94
CA ASP A 356 -8.22 -30.15 1.68
C ASP A 356 -9.35 -30.63 2.61
N GLY A 357 -9.47 -31.93 2.82
CA GLY A 357 -10.40 -32.49 3.80
C GLY A 357 -9.98 -32.13 5.23
N GLY A 358 -10.95 -32.09 6.15
CA GLY A 358 -10.70 -31.93 7.58
C GLY A 358 -10.16 -33.21 8.20
N ASP A 359 -9.21 -33.11 9.12
CA ASP A 359 -8.79 -34.25 9.94
C ASP A 359 -9.96 -34.77 10.79
N GLY A 360 -9.94 -36.06 11.16
CA GLY A 360 -10.87 -36.62 12.12
C GLY A 360 -10.72 -35.96 13.50
N GLY A 361 -11.80 -35.93 14.27
CA GLY A 361 -11.88 -35.11 15.49
C GLY A 361 -12.66 -33.82 15.30
N SER A 362 -13.56 -33.77 14.31
CA SER A 362 -14.46 -32.64 14.03
C SER A 362 -13.78 -31.41 13.38
N TYR A 363 -12.67 -31.60 12.68
CA TYR A 363 -12.05 -30.50 11.93
C TYR A 363 -12.82 -30.25 10.62
N ASP A 364 -12.94 -28.97 10.26
CA ASP A 364 -13.65 -28.54 9.06
C ASP A 364 -12.81 -28.78 7.80
N GLY A 365 -13.49 -29.00 6.68
CA GLY A 365 -12.86 -29.06 5.37
C GLY A 365 -12.47 -27.67 4.85
N GLY A 366 -11.37 -27.60 4.10
CA GLY A 366 -10.89 -26.39 3.44
C GLY A 366 -11.88 -25.90 2.38
N SER A 367 -12.09 -24.59 2.33
CA SER A 367 -12.89 -23.94 1.28
C SER A 367 -12.03 -23.67 0.04
N SER A 368 -12.66 -23.56 -1.13
CA SER A 368 -11.98 -23.13 -2.36
C SER A 368 -12.86 -22.18 -3.17
N LEU A 369 -12.25 -21.21 -3.86
CA LEU A 369 -13.02 -20.23 -4.64
C LEU A 369 -13.60 -20.84 -5.92
N PHE A 370 -12.79 -21.66 -6.60
CA PHE A 370 -13.14 -22.23 -7.90
C PHE A 370 -13.20 -23.75 -7.91
N GLY A 371 -12.37 -24.44 -7.12
CA GLY A 371 -12.39 -25.89 -6.99
C GLY A 371 -13.58 -26.41 -6.18
N GLY A 372 -13.59 -27.69 -5.86
CA GLY A 372 -14.51 -28.25 -4.88
C GLY A 372 -14.05 -27.96 -3.43
N GLY A 373 -14.99 -27.82 -2.50
CA GLY A 373 -14.69 -27.75 -1.07
C GLY A 373 -14.27 -29.10 -0.49
N GLY A 374 -13.39 -29.12 0.51
CA GLY A 374 -13.01 -30.34 1.21
C GLY A 374 -14.11 -30.82 2.15
N GLY A 375 -14.25 -32.13 2.36
CA GLY A 375 -15.19 -32.70 3.32
C GLY A 375 -14.75 -32.48 4.76
N GLY A 376 -15.70 -32.40 5.69
CA GLY A 376 -15.43 -32.29 7.12
C GLY A 376 -15.01 -33.63 7.74
N GLY A 377 -14.14 -33.59 8.74
CA GLY A 377 -13.72 -34.78 9.47
C GLY A 377 -14.77 -35.31 10.43
N GLY A 378 -14.85 -36.63 10.57
CA GLY A 378 -15.78 -37.30 11.47
C GLY A 378 -15.46 -37.00 12.94
N SER A 379 -16.48 -37.01 13.79
CA SER A 379 -16.31 -36.75 15.21
C SER A 379 -15.78 -37.97 15.98
N SER A 380 -14.93 -37.70 16.97
CA SER A 380 -14.59 -38.71 17.99
C SER A 380 -15.55 -38.63 19.19
N ASN A 381 -16.21 -37.48 19.38
CA ASN A 381 -17.26 -37.24 20.37
C ASN A 381 -17.98 -35.91 20.02
N GLY A 382 -19.31 -35.91 19.90
CA GLY A 382 -20.08 -34.71 19.55
C GLY A 382 -20.29 -34.53 18.04
N ASN A 383 -20.38 -33.29 17.57
CA ASN A 383 -20.67 -32.99 16.16
C ASN A 383 -19.44 -33.22 15.27
N GLY A 384 -19.65 -33.63 14.02
CA GLY A 384 -18.58 -33.69 13.01
C GLY A 384 -18.24 -32.32 12.43
N GLY A 385 -17.09 -32.24 11.76
CA GLY A 385 -16.63 -31.03 11.09
C GLY A 385 -17.54 -30.66 9.92
N HIS A 386 -17.60 -29.38 9.60
CA HIS A 386 -18.30 -28.86 8.45
C HIS A 386 -17.52 -29.09 7.16
N GLY A 387 -18.24 -29.29 6.06
CA GLY A 387 -17.62 -29.29 4.74
C GLY A 387 -17.23 -27.87 4.34
N GLY A 388 -16.12 -27.76 3.61
CA GLY A 388 -15.64 -26.50 3.06
C GLY A 388 -16.58 -25.94 1.99
N GLU A 389 -16.61 -24.62 1.90
CA GLU A 389 -17.44 -23.88 0.95
C GLU A 389 -16.77 -23.75 -0.43
N SER A 390 -17.58 -23.54 -1.46
CA SER A 390 -17.10 -23.15 -2.79
C SER A 390 -18.10 -22.29 -3.55
N ASP A 391 -17.59 -21.28 -4.26
CA ASP A 391 -18.42 -20.36 -5.05
C ASP A 391 -18.78 -20.91 -6.43
N LYS A 392 -17.87 -21.68 -7.05
CA LYS A 392 -18.06 -22.23 -8.41
C LYS A 392 -18.05 -23.75 -8.47
N GLY A 393 -17.45 -24.42 -7.51
CA GLY A 393 -17.51 -25.86 -7.36
C GLY A 393 -18.54 -26.29 -6.32
N GLY A 394 -18.58 -27.59 -6.04
CA GLY A 394 -19.45 -28.17 -5.04
C GLY A 394 -18.89 -27.98 -3.63
N LYS A 395 -19.79 -27.85 -2.65
CA LYS A 395 -19.40 -27.83 -1.24
C LYS A 395 -18.91 -29.21 -0.78
N GLY A 396 -18.08 -29.24 0.24
CA GLY A 396 -17.77 -30.47 0.94
C GLY A 396 -18.98 -30.97 1.75
N GLY A 397 -19.06 -32.28 1.94
CA GLY A 397 -20.01 -32.89 2.87
C GLY A 397 -19.52 -32.74 4.32
N LYS A 398 -20.46 -32.73 5.26
CA LYS A 398 -20.20 -32.72 6.70
C LYS A 398 -19.67 -34.07 7.17
N GLY A 399 -18.74 -34.02 8.12
CA GLY A 399 -18.35 -35.20 8.90
C GLY A 399 -19.49 -35.68 9.78
N GLY A 400 -19.51 -36.98 10.06
CA GLY A 400 -20.56 -37.56 10.87
C GLY A 400 -20.44 -37.18 12.36
N LYS A 401 -21.53 -37.35 13.08
CA LYS A 401 -21.70 -36.98 14.49
C LYS A 401 -21.71 -38.22 15.39
N ASN A 402 -21.17 -38.05 16.59
CA ASN A 402 -21.03 -39.05 17.62
C ASN A 402 -19.93 -40.09 17.31
N GLN A 403 -19.66 -40.92 18.31
CA GLN A 403 -18.54 -41.85 18.48
C GLN A 403 -18.07 -42.60 17.20
N ALA A 404 -16.92 -42.20 16.64
CA ALA A 404 -16.20 -42.76 15.47
C ALA A 404 -17.00 -42.76 14.18
N ASP A 405 -17.62 -41.63 13.90
CA ASP A 405 -18.23 -41.40 12.61
C ASP A 405 -17.20 -41.14 11.50
N ALA A 406 -17.65 -41.35 10.27
CA ALA A 406 -16.84 -41.18 9.07
C ALA A 406 -16.74 -39.71 8.64
N GLY A 407 -15.73 -39.39 7.83
CA GLY A 407 -15.58 -38.08 7.22
C GLY A 407 -16.53 -37.87 6.04
N GLY A 408 -16.91 -36.61 5.80
CA GLY A 408 -17.70 -36.21 4.63
C GLY A 408 -16.87 -36.27 3.34
N GLY A 409 -17.55 -36.38 2.20
CA GLY A 409 -16.89 -36.37 0.89
C GLY A 409 -16.50 -34.97 0.45
N GLY A 410 -15.43 -34.84 -0.33
CA GLY A 410 -15.07 -33.57 -0.97
C GLY A 410 -16.00 -33.25 -2.14
N GLY A 411 -16.18 -31.97 -2.45
CA GLY A 411 -16.92 -31.50 -3.61
C GLY A 411 -16.14 -31.64 -4.91
N GLY A 412 -16.84 -31.81 -6.03
CA GLY A 412 -16.32 -31.62 -7.39
C GLY A 412 -16.89 -30.33 -7.98
N TYR A 413 -17.64 -30.45 -9.08
CA TYR A 413 -18.64 -29.43 -9.43
C TYR A 413 -19.91 -29.61 -8.58
N PHE A 414 -20.28 -30.87 -8.34
CA PHE A 414 -21.36 -31.21 -7.43
C PHE A 414 -20.85 -31.32 -6.00
N SER A 415 -21.73 -31.09 -5.03
CA SER A 415 -21.35 -31.17 -3.62
C SER A 415 -21.04 -32.61 -3.21
N GLY A 416 -20.04 -32.77 -2.35
CA GLY A 416 -19.77 -34.04 -1.68
C GLY A 416 -20.90 -34.38 -0.70
N LYS A 417 -21.08 -35.67 -0.43
CA LYS A 417 -22.12 -36.13 0.49
C LYS A 417 -21.64 -36.04 1.93
N ASP A 418 -22.57 -35.74 2.82
CA ASP A 418 -22.37 -35.88 4.26
C ASP A 418 -22.10 -37.35 4.61
N ALA A 419 -21.28 -37.57 5.65
CA ALA A 419 -21.16 -38.89 6.24
C ALA A 419 -22.42 -39.27 7.02
N TRP A 420 -22.79 -40.54 6.97
CA TRP A 420 -23.99 -41.03 7.64
C TRP A 420 -23.83 -42.46 8.15
N ASN A 421 -24.16 -42.69 9.42
CA ASN A 421 -24.16 -44.01 10.07
C ASN A 421 -22.87 -44.80 9.79
N TYR A 422 -21.71 -44.26 10.19
CA TYR A 422 -20.39 -44.87 9.98
C TYR A 422 -19.94 -45.03 8.52
N ASN A 423 -20.76 -44.66 7.54
CA ASN A 423 -20.36 -44.65 6.13
C ASN A 423 -19.76 -43.30 5.77
N SER A 424 -18.60 -43.33 5.12
CA SER A 424 -17.98 -42.12 4.61
C SER A 424 -18.82 -41.48 3.51
N GLY A 425 -18.77 -40.16 3.45
CA GLY A 425 -19.42 -39.41 2.39
C GLY A 425 -18.73 -39.66 1.05
N ASP A 426 -19.54 -39.95 0.01
CA ASP A 426 -19.05 -40.00 -1.37
C ASP A 426 -18.59 -38.60 -1.81
N GLY A 427 -17.54 -38.54 -2.63
CA GLY A 427 -17.15 -37.32 -3.30
C GLY A 427 -18.20 -36.84 -4.30
N GLY A 428 -18.23 -35.55 -4.59
CA GLY A 428 -19.07 -34.97 -5.63
C GLY A 428 -18.46 -35.15 -7.03
N ASP A 429 -19.30 -35.38 -8.03
CA ASP A 429 -18.84 -35.49 -9.43
C ASP A 429 -18.31 -34.15 -9.96
N GLY A 430 -17.38 -34.24 -10.91
CA GLY A 430 -16.90 -33.12 -11.70
C GLY A 430 -17.90 -32.65 -12.76
N ALA A 431 -17.51 -31.64 -13.54
CA ALA A 431 -18.25 -31.17 -14.71
C ALA A 431 -17.32 -30.43 -15.67
N VAL A 432 -17.83 -30.10 -16.86
CA VAL A 432 -17.20 -29.15 -17.80
C VAL A 432 -18.23 -28.12 -18.24
N LEU A 433 -17.94 -26.83 -18.08
CA LEU A 433 -18.70 -25.72 -18.64
C LEU A 433 -17.96 -25.16 -19.85
N LEU A 434 -18.58 -25.24 -21.01
CA LEU A 434 -18.12 -24.67 -22.28
C LEU A 434 -18.87 -23.37 -22.56
N ARG A 435 -18.15 -22.30 -22.92
CA ARG A 435 -18.74 -21.01 -23.30
C ARG A 435 -18.23 -20.63 -24.68
N PHE A 436 -19.11 -20.60 -25.67
CA PHE A 436 -18.78 -20.31 -27.07
C PHE A 436 -19.13 -18.87 -27.42
N PHE A 437 -18.14 -18.09 -27.86
CA PHE A 437 -18.29 -16.68 -28.22
C PHE A 437 -18.42 -16.57 -29.75
N ILE A 438 -19.66 -16.73 -30.25
CA ILE A 438 -20.00 -16.84 -31.68
C ILE A 438 -20.39 -15.50 -32.27
#